data_AF-A0A8J3PLB8-F1
#
_entry.id   AF-A0A8J3PLB8-F1
#
_cell.length_a   1.000
_cell.length_b   1.000
_cell.length_c   1.000
_cell.angle_alpha   90.00
_cell.angle_beta   90.00
_cell.angle_gamma   90.00
#
_symmetry.space_group_name_H-M   'P 1'
#
loop_
_entity.id
_entity.type
_entity.pdbx_description
1 polymer ?
#
loop_
_entity_poly.entity_id
_entity_poly.type
_entity_poly.pdbx_seq_one_letter_code
_entity_poly.pdbx_strand_id
1 'polypeptide(L)' 'MASVCDVCGKRPGFGHNVSHSHRRTNRRWNPNIQTVRTPAGGGTTRRVQVCTSCLKAGKVARA' A
#
# COMPACT_ATOMS: atom_id res chain seq x y z
N MET A 1 2.92 -8.10 3.52
CA MET A 1 2.70 -6.69 3.10
C MET A 1 1.44 -6.18 3.77
N ALA A 2 1.51 -5.03 4.45
CA ALA A 2 0.33 -4.36 4.94
C ALA A 2 -0.65 -4.13 3.78
N SER A 3 -1.94 -4.33 4.03
CA SER A 3 -2.99 -4.17 3.01
C SER A 3 -3.54 -2.75 2.92
N VAL A 4 -3.25 -1.91 3.91
CA VAL A 4 -3.81 -0.56 4.03
C VAL A 4 -2.70 0.47 4.07
N CYS A 5 -2.86 1.54 3.28
CA CYS A 5 -1.97 2.69 3.32
C CYS A 5 -2.39 3.63 4.45
N ASP A 6 -1.44 4.02 5.31
CA ASP A 6 -1.71 4.90 6.46
C ASP A 6 -2.06 6.35 6.03
N VAL A 7 -1.68 6.75 4.81
CA VAL A 7 -1.84 8.13 4.32
C VAL A 7 -3.14 8.33 3.55
N CYS A 8 -3.52 7.39 2.68
CA CYS A 8 -4.70 7.52 1.82
C CYS A 8 -5.76 6.45 2.07
N GLY A 9 -5.56 5.55 3.02
CA GLY A 9 -6.52 4.51 3.37
C GLY A 9 -6.78 3.48 2.26
N LYS A 10 -5.95 3.43 1.21
CA LYS A 10 -6.11 2.47 0.11
C LYS A 10 -6.12 1.04 0.64
N ARG A 11 -7.19 0.31 0.34
CA ARG A 11 -7.45 -1.08 0.75
C ARG A 11 -7.32 -2.03 -0.43
N PRO A 12 -7.14 -3.34 -0.19
CA PRO A 12 -7.15 -4.32 -1.24
C PRO A 12 -8.55 -4.46 -1.84
N GLY A 13 -8.61 -4.56 -3.17
CA GLY A 13 -9.82 -4.94 -3.88
C GLY A 13 -9.96 -6.47 -3.94
N PHE A 14 -11.20 -6.96 -4.00
CA PHE A 14 -11.51 -8.39 -4.15
C PHE A 14 -12.13 -8.67 -5.53
N GLY A 15 -11.99 -9.90 -5.99
CA GLY A 15 -12.67 -10.40 -7.19
C GLY A 15 -12.14 -11.77 -7.57
N HIS A 16 -12.08 -12.08 -8.86
CA HIS A 16 -11.75 -13.43 -9.32
C HIS A 16 -10.59 -13.46 -10.32
N ASN A 17 -9.79 -14.52 -10.27
CA ASN A 17 -9.05 -14.99 -11.43
C ASN A 17 -10.04 -15.80 -12.29
N VAL A 18 -10.16 -15.42 -13.56
CA VAL A 18 -11.00 -16.14 -14.53
C VAL A 18 -10.05 -16.91 -15.45
N SER A 19 -10.13 -18.24 -15.44
CA SER A 19 -9.36 -19.09 -16.35
C SER A 19 -9.94 -19.05 -17.77
N HIS A 20 -9.19 -19.60 -18.75
CA HIS A 20 -9.68 -19.80 -20.12
C HIS A 20 -11.01 -20.57 -20.19
N SER A 21 -11.20 -21.55 -19.30
CA SER A 21 -12.44 -22.33 -19.14
C SER A 21 -13.51 -21.68 -18.24
N HIS A 22 -13.39 -20.38 -17.98
CA HIS A 22 -14.30 -19.61 -17.11
C HIS A 22 -14.41 -20.10 -15.66
N ARG A 23 -13.40 -20.83 -15.16
CA ARG A 23 -13.35 -21.16 -13.72
C ARG A 23 -12.94 -19.91 -12.95
N ARG A 24 -13.81 -19.50 -12.01
CA ARG A 24 -13.61 -18.32 -11.16
C ARG A 24 -13.01 -18.75 -9.82
N THR A 25 -11.79 -18.32 -9.53
CA THR A 25 -11.18 -18.50 -8.20
C THR A 25 -11.02 -17.15 -7.52
N ASN A 26 -11.29 -17.08 -6.22
CA ASN A 26 -11.20 -15.84 -5.46
C ASN A 26 -9.75 -15.32 -5.45
N ARG A 27 -9.60 -14.02 -5.68
CA ARG A 27 -8.32 -13.30 -5.57
C ARG A 27 -8.50 -11.95 -4.91
N ARG A 28 -7.37 -11.38 -4.52
CA ARG A 28 -7.25 -10.01 -4.01
C ARG A 28 -6.24 -9.23 -4.84
N TRP A 29 -6.51 -7.95 -5.09
CA TRP A 29 -5.54 -7.01 -5.62
C TRP A 29 -5.05 -6.12 -4.48
N ASN A 30 -3.81 -6.36 -4.06
CA ASN A 30 -3.18 -5.56 -3.02
C ASN A 30 -2.58 -4.28 -3.61
N PRO A 31 -2.80 -3.12 -2.98
CA PRO A 31 -2.02 -1.94 -3.30
C PRO A 31 -0.54 -2.21 -3.00
N ASN A 32 0.35 -1.69 -3.84
CA ASN A 32 1.79 -1.78 -3.61
C ASN A 32 2.16 -0.83 -2.46
N ILE A 33 2.24 -1.38 -1.25
CA ILE A 33 2.56 -0.66 -0.01
C ILE A 33 4.01 -0.94 0.36
N GLN A 34 4.72 0.14 0.65
CA GLN A 34 6.13 0.16 1.00
C GLN A 34 6.27 0.72 2.40
N THR A 35 7.15 0.10 3.20
CA THR A 35 7.49 0.61 4.52
C THR A 35 8.56 1.69 4.37
N VAL A 36 8.25 2.92 4.77
CA VAL A 36 9.18 4.05 4.72
C VAL A 36 9.42 4.64 6.10
N ARG A 37 10.57 5.28 6.28
CA ARG A 37 10.88 6.06 7.47
C ARG A 37 10.56 7.52 7.21
N THR A 38 9.82 8.12 8.12
CA THR A 38 9.39 9.52 8.05
C THR A 38 9.83 10.24 9.32
N PRO A 39 10.36 11.47 9.23
CA PRO A 39 10.76 12.22 10.41
C PRO A 39 9.50 12.60 11.21
N ALA A 40 9.52 12.34 12.52
CA ALA A 40 8.40 12.59 13.44
C ALA A 40 8.66 13.80 14.36
N GLY A 41 9.66 14.62 14.06
CA GLY A 41 10.13 15.70 14.91
C GLY A 41 11.19 15.24 15.92
N GLY A 42 12.04 16.17 16.38
CA GLY A 42 13.05 15.92 17.41
C GLY A 42 14.12 14.88 17.04
N GLY A 43 14.43 14.71 15.75
CA GLY A 43 15.42 13.72 15.28
C GLY A 43 14.95 12.27 15.25
N THR A 44 13.70 12.00 15.67
CA THR A 44 13.14 10.64 15.64
C THR A 44 12.53 10.30 14.29
N THR A 45 12.74 9.07 13.81
CA THR A 45 12.09 8.55 12.61
C THR A 45 11.04 7.51 12.99
N ARG A 46 9.86 7.59 12.37
CA ARG A 46 8.78 6.61 12.49
C ARG A 46 8.68 5.79 11.22
N ARG A 47 8.38 4.50 11.38
CA ARG A 47 8.06 3.62 10.25
C ARG A 47 6.58 3.76 9.91
N VAL A 48 6.28 3.99 8.64
CA VAL A 48 4.91 4.19 8.15
C VAL A 48 4.70 3.31 6.91
N GLN A 49 3.49 2.78 6.75
CA GLN A 49 3.10 1.96 5.61
C GLN A 49 2.44 2.83 4.54
N VAL A 50 3.14 3.06 3.43
CA VAL A 50 2.73 4.05 2.43
C VAL A 50 2.65 3.40 1.06
N CYS A 51 1.55 3.64 0.33
CA CYS A 51 1.43 3.15 -1.03
C CYS A 51 2.37 3.91 -1.99
N THR A 52 2.83 3.23 -3.03
CA THR A 52 3.74 3.81 -4.03
C THR A 52 3.19 5.06 -4.70
N SER A 53 1.87 5.21 -4.84
CA SER A 53 1.28 6.44 -5.38
C SER A 53 1.46 7.64 -4.43
N CYS A 54 1.34 7.44 -3.11
CA CYS A 54 1.57 8.50 -2.14
C CYS A 54 3.05 8.88 -2.05
N LEU A 55 3.95 7.90 -2.19
CA LEU A 55 5.39 8.15 -2.30
C LEU A 55 5.73 8.94 -3.56
N LYS A 56 5.17 8.56 -4.71
CA LYS A 56 5.37 9.28 -5.98
C LYS A 56 4.82 10.70 -5.92
N ALA A 57 3.70 10.91 -5.23
CA ALA A 57 3.07 12.21 -5.06
C ALA A 57 3.74 13.09 -3.98
N GLY A 58 4.82 12.64 -3.33
CA GLY A 58 5.52 13.43 -2.32
C GLY A 58 4.73 13.68 -1.03
N LYS A 59 3.66 12.90 -0.77
CA LYS A 59 2.79 13.08 0.41
C LYS A 59 3.48 12.71 1.73
N VAL A 60 4.67 12.12 1.65
CA VAL A 60 5.46 11.66 2.80
C VAL A 60 6.91 12.02 2.56
N ALA A 61 7.50 12.77 3.49
CA ALA A 61 8.93 13.04 3.51
C ALA A 61 9.68 11.77 3.93
N ARG A 62 10.75 11.45 3.20
CA ARG A 62 11.70 10.42 3.61
C ARG A 62 12.75 11.09 4.50
N ALA A 63 13.02 10.49 5.66
CA ALA A 63 14.19 10.82 6.45
C ALA A 63 15.40 10.02 5.94
#